data_AF-A0A936W2H2-F1
#
_entry.id   AF-A0A936W2H2-F1
#
_cell.length_a   1.000
_cell.length_b   1.000
_cell.length_c   1.000
_cell.angle_alpha   90.00
_cell.angle_beta   90.00
_cell.angle_gamma   90.00
#
_symmetry.space_group_name_H-M   'P 1'
#
loop_
_entity.id
_entity.type
_entity.pdbx_description
1 polymer ?
#
loop_
_entity_poly.entity_id
_entity_poly.type
_entity_poly.pdbx_seq_one_letter_code
_entity_poly.pdbx_strand_id
1 'polypeptide(L)'
;MTTRYLAYMALLAGWICFCYWLYADEIAPRLHGSREKSWPAYSEDIPFPLAFSWASDVPLAGLGYGDYKTQFDDLDSLDEIVIITGFYFRDEAVTIGELQDLGRRRINGMLDYHQISKDRMMTQVSVQEISADVRSNPFEAVRFERIPVADMLSITDDTLEICFPLKDSLVIPQVCTNRVIRWFNKASKNNESIVHVVGTADGSGIAEPADIALDRALIIKKIILNAGWKEEQIQLSTGQRNSPLALQNRCVVVYFE
;
A
#
# COMPACT_ATOMS: atom_id res chain seq x y z
N MET A 1 -25.25 -23.17 -54.24
CA MET A 1 -24.70 -22.33 -53.17
C MET A 1 -23.21 -22.57 -53.14
N THR A 2 -22.44 -21.56 -53.54
CA THR A 2 -21.13 -21.67 -54.17
C THR A 2 -20.01 -21.87 -53.16
N THR A 3 -19.07 -22.76 -53.47
CA THR A 3 -17.82 -23.07 -52.73
C THR A 3 -17.05 -21.85 -52.22
N ARG A 4 -17.25 -20.69 -52.85
CA ARG A 4 -16.72 -19.38 -52.41
C ARG A 4 -17.24 -18.94 -51.04
N TYR A 5 -18.51 -19.18 -50.71
CA TYR A 5 -19.07 -18.84 -49.40
C TYR A 5 -18.49 -19.71 -48.30
N LEU A 6 -18.25 -21.00 -48.58
CA LEU A 6 -17.59 -21.91 -47.64
C LEU A 6 -16.15 -21.50 -47.37
N ALA A 7 -15.40 -21.11 -48.40
CA ALA A 7 -14.04 -20.59 -48.23
C ALA A 7 -14.03 -19.28 -47.42
N TYR A 8 -15.00 -18.39 -47.65
CA TYR A 8 -15.12 -17.14 -46.90
C TYR A 8 -15.43 -17.41 -45.41
N MET A 9 -16.36 -18.32 -45.12
CA MET A 9 -16.70 -18.67 -43.74
C MET A 9 -15.54 -19.37 -43.02
N ALA A 10 -14.76 -20.21 -43.72
CA ALA A 10 -13.58 -20.85 -43.16
C ALA A 10 -12.46 -19.83 -42.81
N LEU A 11 -12.22 -18.85 -43.70
CA LEU A 11 -11.26 -17.77 -43.42
C LEU A 11 -11.71 -16.89 -42.26
N LEU A 12 -13.00 -16.60 -42.17
CA LEU A 12 -13.56 -15.75 -41.12
C LEU A 12 -13.51 -16.47 -39.76
N ALA A 13 -13.83 -17.76 -39.71
CA ALA A 13 -13.66 -18.59 -38.52
C ALA A 13 -12.18 -18.68 -38.10
N GLY A 14 -11.26 -18.89 -39.06
CA GLY A 14 -9.82 -18.89 -38.80
C GLY A 14 -9.32 -17.56 -38.23
N TRP A 15 -9.81 -16.43 -38.77
CA TRP A 15 -9.48 -15.11 -38.26
C TRP A 15 -9.99 -14.87 -36.84
N ILE A 16 -11.23 -15.28 -36.55
CA ILE A 16 -11.81 -15.18 -35.19
C ILE A 16 -11.01 -16.02 -34.20
N CYS A 17 -10.65 -17.26 -34.55
CA CYS A 17 -9.83 -18.12 -33.71
C CYS A 17 -8.43 -17.53 -33.48
N PHE A 18 -7.81 -16.94 -34.50
CA PHE A 18 -6.52 -16.26 -34.40
C PHE A 18 -6.59 -15.03 -33.47
N CYS A 19 -7.61 -14.20 -33.60
CA CYS A 19 -7.84 -13.05 -32.72
C CYS A 19 -8.11 -13.48 -31.28
N TYR A 20 -8.88 -14.55 -31.07
CA TYR A 20 -9.15 -15.11 -29.74
C TYR A 20 -7.87 -15.67 -29.11
N TRP A 21 -7.06 -16.41 -29.86
CA TRP A 21 -5.76 -16.92 -29.41
C TRP A 21 -4.81 -15.78 -29.02
N LEU A 22 -4.74 -14.71 -29.83
CA LEU A 22 -3.95 -13.51 -29.51
C LEU A 22 -4.38 -12.81 -28.22
N TYR A 23 -5.68 -12.81 -27.91
CA TYR A 23 -6.22 -12.17 -26.70
C TYR A 23 -6.13 -13.08 -25.45
N ALA A 24 -6.38 -14.38 -25.60
CA ALA A 24 -6.38 -15.34 -24.50
C ALA A 24 -4.98 -15.63 -23.97
N ASP A 25 -3.95 -15.65 -24.82
CA ASP A 25 -2.55 -15.86 -24.43
C ASP A 25 -1.82 -14.55 -24.03
N GLU A 26 -2.56 -13.44 -23.84
CA GLU A 26 -2.03 -12.10 -23.51
C GLU A 26 -0.98 -11.54 -24.51
N ILE A 27 -0.89 -12.10 -25.72
CA ILE A 27 0.10 -11.69 -26.72
C ILE A 27 -0.22 -10.31 -27.31
N ALA A 28 -1.50 -10.02 -27.58
CA ALA A 28 -1.93 -8.70 -28.05
C ALA A 28 -1.67 -7.56 -27.03
N PRO A 29 -1.96 -7.73 -25.72
CA PRO A 29 -1.52 -6.79 -24.67
C PRO A 29 -0.01 -6.58 -24.59
N ARG A 30 0.81 -7.58 -24.95
CA ARG A 30 2.28 -7.48 -24.94
C ARG A 30 2.86 -6.83 -26.20
N LEU A 31 2.23 -7.00 -27.35
CA LEU A 31 2.62 -6.37 -28.63
C LEU A 31 2.19 -4.91 -28.73
N HIS A 32 1.00 -4.58 -28.19
CA HIS A 32 0.67 -3.22 -27.79
C HIS A 32 1.26 -3.00 -26.40
N GLY A 33 2.59 -3.17 -26.29
CA GLY A 33 3.33 -2.91 -25.06
C GLY A 33 2.77 -1.64 -24.45
N SER A 34 2.39 -1.73 -23.17
CA SER A 34 1.79 -0.64 -22.39
C SER A 34 2.34 0.65 -22.93
N ARG A 35 1.54 1.36 -23.74
CA ARG A 35 1.96 2.63 -24.32
C ARG A 35 2.43 3.38 -23.09
N GLU A 36 3.74 3.65 -22.97
CA GLU A 36 4.29 4.36 -21.81
C GLU A 36 3.31 5.50 -21.60
N LYS A 37 2.55 5.45 -20.48
CA LYS A 37 1.45 6.39 -20.29
C LYS A 37 2.11 7.74 -20.46
N SER A 38 1.75 8.43 -21.54
CA SER A 38 2.36 9.70 -21.89
C SER A 38 2.23 10.56 -20.65
N TRP A 39 3.35 11.18 -20.26
CA TRP A 39 3.53 11.99 -19.07
C TRP A 39 2.27 12.80 -18.70
N PRO A 40 1.97 12.99 -17.40
CA PRO A 40 0.93 13.93 -17.03
C PRO A 40 1.23 15.28 -17.67
N ALA A 41 0.19 16.01 -18.06
CA ALA A 41 0.37 17.30 -18.73
C ALA A 41 1.30 18.18 -17.90
N TYR A 42 2.47 18.51 -18.46
CA TYR A 42 3.47 19.31 -17.80
C TYR A 42 3.19 20.79 -18.04
N SER A 43 3.29 21.59 -16.99
CA SER A 43 3.24 23.05 -17.08
C SER A 43 4.17 23.70 -16.06
N GLU A 44 4.98 24.65 -16.52
CA GLU A 44 5.85 25.47 -15.64
C GLU A 44 5.05 26.41 -14.74
N ASP A 45 3.77 26.67 -15.06
CA ASP A 45 2.89 27.52 -14.25
C ASP A 45 2.39 26.80 -12.98
N ILE A 46 2.63 25.49 -12.86
CA ILE A 46 2.25 24.70 -11.69
C ILE A 46 3.43 24.70 -10.70
N PRO A 47 3.28 25.31 -9.51
CA PRO A 47 4.39 25.49 -8.57
C PRO A 47 4.76 24.22 -7.80
N PHE A 48 3.99 23.14 -7.97
CA PHE A 48 4.19 21.86 -7.30
C PHE A 48 4.72 20.82 -8.28
N PRO A 49 5.65 19.94 -7.88
CA PRO A 49 6.12 18.85 -8.73
C PRO A 49 4.96 17.97 -9.24
N LEU A 50 4.02 17.66 -8.34
CA LEU A 50 2.83 16.89 -8.63
C LEU A 50 1.61 17.62 -8.07
N ALA A 51 0.66 17.96 -8.94
CA ALA A 51 -0.56 18.66 -8.56
C ALA A 51 -1.80 17.95 -9.11
N PHE A 52 -2.96 18.36 -8.59
CA PHE A 52 -4.27 17.94 -9.04
C PHE A 52 -5.20 19.14 -9.11
N SER A 53 -6.18 19.06 -9.99
CA SER A 53 -7.29 20.02 -10.04
C SER A 53 -8.43 19.59 -9.11
N TRP A 54 -9.26 20.55 -8.74
CA TRP A 54 -10.46 20.33 -7.93
C TRP A 54 -11.33 19.20 -8.50
N ALA A 55 -11.73 18.27 -7.64
CA ALA A 55 -12.54 17.09 -7.99
C ALA A 55 -11.94 16.18 -9.09
N SER A 56 -10.64 16.33 -9.41
CA SER A 56 -9.94 15.51 -10.40
C SER A 56 -8.99 14.52 -9.75
N ASP A 57 -8.88 13.34 -10.36
CA ASP A 57 -7.90 12.29 -10.07
C ASP A 57 -6.77 12.21 -11.11
N VAL A 58 -6.77 13.09 -12.11
CA VAL A 58 -5.73 13.17 -13.13
C VAL A 58 -4.57 14.00 -12.60
N PRO A 59 -3.35 13.43 -12.47
CA PRO A 59 -2.20 14.19 -12.01
C PRO A 59 -1.74 15.19 -13.08
N LEU A 60 -1.20 16.31 -12.61
CA LEU A 60 -0.55 17.35 -13.38
C LEU A 60 0.91 17.44 -12.94
N ALA A 61 1.83 17.50 -13.89
CA ALA A 61 3.24 17.68 -13.59
C ALA A 61 3.60 19.17 -13.60
N GLY A 62 4.32 19.63 -12.59
CA GLY A 62 4.78 21.01 -12.50
C GLY A 62 6.26 21.12 -12.25
N LEU A 63 6.69 22.26 -11.71
CA LEU A 63 8.09 22.55 -11.43
C LEU A 63 8.70 21.51 -10.48
N GLY A 64 9.86 20.96 -10.86
CA GLY A 64 10.59 19.97 -10.06
C GLY A 64 10.11 18.52 -10.21
N TYR A 65 9.17 18.21 -11.10
CA TYR A 65 8.65 16.84 -11.28
C TYR A 65 9.73 15.81 -11.66
N GLY A 66 10.75 16.20 -12.43
CA GLY A 66 11.83 15.31 -12.83
C GLY A 66 12.59 14.73 -11.63
N ASP A 67 13.05 15.59 -10.73
CA ASP A 67 13.74 15.20 -9.50
C ASP A 67 12.79 14.41 -8.58
N TYR A 68 11.54 14.87 -8.48
CA TYR A 68 10.49 14.23 -7.71
C TYR A 68 10.23 12.78 -8.13
N LYS A 69 10.36 12.46 -9.42
CA LYS A 69 10.20 11.09 -9.93
C LYS A 69 11.28 10.17 -9.40
N THR A 70 12.53 10.63 -9.43
CA THR A 70 13.71 9.82 -9.09
C THR A 70 13.91 9.64 -7.59
N GLN A 71 13.19 10.40 -6.76
CA GLN A 71 13.41 10.34 -5.32
C GLN A 71 13.23 8.90 -4.79
N PHE A 72 12.33 8.10 -5.34
CA PHE A 72 12.01 6.76 -4.83
C PHE A 72 12.88 5.63 -5.41
N ASP A 73 13.87 5.94 -6.24
CA ASP A 73 14.69 4.93 -6.92
C ASP A 73 15.61 4.16 -5.96
N ASP A 74 15.89 4.73 -4.77
CA ASP A 74 16.84 4.18 -3.78
C ASP A 74 16.19 3.43 -2.62
N LEU A 75 14.86 3.27 -2.61
CA LEU A 75 14.11 2.70 -1.48
C LEU A 75 14.58 1.32 -1.03
N ASP A 76 15.01 0.47 -1.96
CA ASP A 76 15.52 -0.86 -1.64
C ASP A 76 16.86 -0.81 -0.90
N SER A 77 17.68 0.19 -1.20
CA SER A 77 19.00 0.36 -0.59
C SER A 77 18.94 1.00 0.81
N LEU A 78 17.94 1.85 1.06
CA LEU A 78 17.78 2.58 2.32
C LEU A 78 16.99 1.80 3.39
N ASP A 79 16.41 0.66 3.04
CA ASP A 79 15.52 -0.12 3.90
C ASP A 79 14.36 0.68 4.49
N GLU A 80 13.68 1.43 3.63
CA GLU A 80 12.56 2.30 3.98
C GLU A 80 11.22 1.76 3.44
N ILE A 81 10.15 2.30 3.99
CA ILE A 81 8.77 2.15 3.55
C ILE A 81 8.22 3.54 3.22
N VAL A 82 7.39 3.62 2.18
CA VAL A 82 6.73 4.86 1.77
C VAL A 82 5.25 4.79 2.15
N ILE A 83 4.81 5.74 2.97
CA ILE A 83 3.39 5.99 3.23
C ILE A 83 2.91 7.08 2.27
N ILE A 84 1.95 6.71 1.43
CA ILE A 84 1.33 7.59 0.45
C ILE A 84 -0.03 8.01 0.98
N THR A 85 -0.19 9.31 1.25
CA THR A 85 -1.45 9.89 1.72
C THR A 85 -2.13 10.61 0.57
N GLY A 86 -3.30 10.14 0.17
CA GLY A 86 -4.18 10.81 -0.80
C GLY A 86 -5.17 11.72 -0.09
N PHE A 87 -5.14 13.00 -0.42
CA PHE A 87 -6.02 13.99 0.17
C PHE A 87 -7.28 14.22 -0.66
N TYR A 88 -8.35 14.55 0.06
CA TYR A 88 -9.59 15.06 -0.49
C TYR A 88 -10.11 16.21 0.39
N PHE A 89 -10.87 17.13 -0.21
CA PHE A 89 -11.60 18.14 0.54
C PHE A 89 -13.05 17.72 0.75
N ARG A 90 -13.68 18.17 1.84
CA ARG A 90 -15.06 17.80 2.19
C ARG A 90 -16.10 18.15 1.13
N ASP A 91 -15.81 19.13 0.28
CA ASP A 91 -16.75 19.69 -0.70
C ASP A 91 -16.54 19.14 -2.13
N GLU A 92 -15.64 18.17 -2.33
CA GLU A 92 -15.36 17.62 -3.67
C GLU A 92 -16.38 16.59 -4.14
N ALA A 93 -17.15 16.00 -3.22
CA ALA A 93 -18.19 15.02 -3.51
C ALA A 93 -19.29 15.05 -2.45
N VAL A 94 -20.37 14.30 -2.69
CA VAL A 94 -21.57 14.33 -1.86
C VAL A 94 -21.44 13.39 -0.66
N THR A 95 -20.82 12.22 -0.86
CA THR A 95 -20.70 11.18 0.17
C THR A 95 -19.27 10.99 0.64
N ILE A 96 -19.10 10.53 1.89
CA ILE A 96 -17.78 10.19 2.45
C ILE A 96 -17.10 9.09 1.62
N GLY A 97 -17.85 8.12 1.10
CA GLY A 97 -17.30 7.06 0.25
C GLY A 97 -16.68 7.61 -1.03
N GLU A 98 -17.39 8.48 -1.75
CA GLU A 98 -16.88 9.11 -2.97
C GLU A 98 -15.65 9.98 -2.72
N LEU A 99 -15.61 10.68 -1.57
CA LEU A 99 -14.47 11.47 -1.13
C LEU A 99 -13.23 10.61 -0.87
N GLN A 100 -13.40 9.52 -0.13
CA GLN A 100 -12.32 8.57 0.13
C GLN A 100 -11.85 7.91 -1.18
N ASP A 101 -12.77 7.55 -2.07
CA ASP A 101 -12.45 6.99 -3.37
C ASP A 101 -11.69 7.98 -4.25
N LEU A 102 -12.02 9.27 -4.19
CA LEU A 102 -11.26 10.32 -4.89
C LEU A 102 -9.81 10.36 -4.40
N GLY A 103 -9.58 10.37 -3.08
CA GLY A 103 -8.23 10.31 -2.51
C GLY A 103 -7.45 9.06 -2.97
N ARG A 104 -8.11 7.90 -3.04
CA ARG A 104 -7.50 6.65 -3.55
C ARG A 104 -7.19 6.73 -5.05
N ARG A 105 -8.10 7.29 -5.86
CA ARG A 105 -7.88 7.43 -7.31
C ARG A 105 -6.72 8.37 -7.61
N ARG A 106 -6.53 9.44 -6.82
CA ARG A 106 -5.35 10.32 -6.93
C ARG A 106 -4.04 9.59 -6.66
N ILE A 107 -4.00 8.75 -5.61
CA ILE A 107 -2.84 7.89 -5.34
C ILE A 107 -2.56 6.98 -6.54
N ASN A 108 -3.59 6.30 -7.05
CA ASN A 108 -3.43 5.38 -8.18
C ASN A 108 -2.99 6.12 -9.46
N GLY A 109 -3.58 7.29 -9.73
CA GLY A 109 -3.22 8.14 -10.85
C GLY A 109 -1.76 8.58 -10.79
N MET A 110 -1.23 8.86 -9.59
CA MET A 110 0.20 9.12 -9.41
C MET A 110 1.07 7.88 -9.60
N LEU A 111 0.66 6.73 -9.04
CA LEU A 111 1.40 5.46 -9.11
C LEU A 111 1.52 4.92 -10.54
N ASP A 112 0.65 5.35 -11.46
CA ASP A 112 0.81 5.08 -12.89
C ASP A 112 2.13 5.66 -13.47
N TYR A 113 2.73 6.65 -12.80
CA TYR A 113 3.93 7.36 -13.26
C TYR A 113 5.16 7.17 -12.35
N HIS A 114 4.98 6.62 -11.14
CA HIS A 114 6.05 6.37 -10.18
C HIS A 114 6.18 4.89 -9.88
N GLN A 115 7.40 4.35 -10.01
CA GLN A 115 7.68 2.95 -9.75
C GLN A 115 8.04 2.74 -8.28
N ILE A 116 7.03 2.78 -7.40
CA ILE A 116 7.22 2.43 -5.99
C ILE A 116 6.89 0.95 -5.82
N SER A 117 7.81 0.19 -5.21
CA SER A 117 7.59 -1.23 -4.93
C SER A 117 6.37 -1.42 -4.04
N LYS A 118 5.43 -2.27 -4.49
CA LYS A 118 4.22 -2.61 -3.73
C LYS A 118 4.53 -3.19 -2.35
N ASP A 119 5.69 -3.82 -2.21
CA ASP A 119 6.09 -4.45 -0.95
C ASP A 119 6.53 -3.45 0.12
N ARG A 120 6.92 -2.24 -0.31
CA ARG A 120 7.45 -1.16 0.52
C ARG A 120 6.51 0.04 0.58
N MET A 121 5.28 -0.10 0.12
CA MET A 121 4.31 1.01 0.14
C MET A 121 3.13 0.72 1.04
N MET A 122 2.61 1.77 1.66
CA MET A 122 1.30 1.81 2.30
C MET A 122 0.52 2.99 1.75
N THR A 123 -0.79 2.86 1.69
CA THR A 123 -1.66 3.95 1.24
C THR A 123 -2.70 4.28 2.31
N GLN A 124 -3.00 5.56 2.45
CA GLN A 124 -4.10 6.04 3.26
C GLN A 124 -4.77 7.24 2.59
N VAL A 125 -5.98 7.55 3.04
CA VAL A 125 -6.69 8.76 2.60
C VAL A 125 -7.00 9.62 3.80
N SER A 126 -6.92 10.93 3.61
CA SER A 126 -7.19 11.89 4.68
C SER A 126 -7.87 13.14 4.15
N VAL A 127 -8.65 13.78 5.01
CA VAL A 127 -9.29 15.05 4.68
C VAL A 127 -8.28 16.19 4.82
N GLN A 128 -8.26 17.09 3.85
CA GLN A 128 -7.52 18.34 3.93
C GLN A 128 -8.48 19.51 4.15
N GLU A 129 -8.03 20.55 4.85
CA GLU A 129 -8.80 21.77 5.03
C GLU A 129 -8.73 22.64 3.77
N ILE A 130 -9.88 23.17 3.35
CA ILE A 130 -9.99 24.02 2.16
C ILE A 130 -9.29 25.35 2.45
N SER A 131 -8.26 25.69 1.67
CA SER A 131 -7.76 27.06 1.55
C SER A 131 -8.49 27.81 0.43
N ALA A 132 -8.41 29.14 0.41
CA ALA A 132 -9.22 29.97 -0.50
C ALA A 132 -9.01 29.67 -2.00
N ASP A 133 -7.90 29.04 -2.39
CA ASP A 133 -7.44 28.99 -3.78
C ASP A 133 -7.55 27.60 -4.45
N VAL A 134 -7.81 26.53 -3.69
CA VAL A 134 -7.75 25.14 -4.21
C VAL A 134 -8.83 24.78 -5.21
N ARG A 135 -9.92 25.56 -5.28
CA ARG A 135 -11.01 25.35 -6.26
C ARG A 135 -10.66 25.86 -7.65
N SER A 136 -9.76 26.84 -7.72
CA SER A 136 -9.42 27.54 -8.96
C SER A 136 -7.97 27.32 -9.39
N ASN A 137 -7.14 26.75 -8.53
CA ASN A 137 -5.72 26.49 -8.80
C ASN A 137 -5.35 25.04 -8.51
N PRO A 138 -4.34 24.48 -9.21
CA PRO A 138 -3.79 23.18 -8.89
C PRO A 138 -3.23 23.13 -7.46
N PHE A 139 -3.33 21.97 -6.81
CA PHE A 139 -2.85 21.77 -5.43
C PHE A 139 -2.22 20.38 -5.26
N GLU A 140 -1.38 20.23 -4.23
CA GLU A 140 -0.84 18.93 -3.83
C GLU A 140 -1.92 18.09 -3.16
N ALA A 141 -2.36 17.03 -3.83
CA ALA A 141 -3.36 16.11 -3.30
C ALA A 141 -2.76 14.76 -2.88
N VAL A 142 -1.44 14.60 -2.98
CA VAL A 142 -0.72 13.38 -2.58
C VAL A 142 0.54 13.76 -1.83
N ARG A 143 0.76 13.18 -0.66
CA ARG A 143 1.98 13.35 0.14
C ARG A 143 2.66 12.01 0.40
N PHE A 144 3.98 12.06 0.46
CA PHE A 144 4.84 10.93 0.73
C PHE A 144 5.53 11.14 2.07
N GLU A 145 5.59 10.07 2.85
CA GLU A 145 6.33 10.01 4.11
C GLU A 145 7.19 8.75 4.07
N ARG A 146 8.48 8.89 4.35
CA ARG A 146 9.42 7.76 4.41
C ARG A 146 9.61 7.38 5.86
N ILE A 147 9.51 6.08 6.13
CA ILE A 147 9.71 5.51 7.45
C ILE A 147 10.74 4.39 7.33
N PRO A 148 11.84 4.45 8.09
CA PRO A 148 12.78 3.34 8.20
C PRO A 148 12.07 2.07 8.66
N VAL A 149 12.39 0.92 8.05
CA VAL A 149 11.80 -0.37 8.50
C VAL A 149 12.11 -0.63 9.97
N ALA A 150 13.27 -0.17 10.47
CA ALA A 150 13.67 -0.31 11.88
C ALA A 150 12.72 0.39 12.86
N ASP A 151 12.03 1.46 12.44
CA ASP A 151 11.05 2.15 13.29
C ASP A 151 9.74 1.35 13.40
N MET A 152 9.47 0.48 12.42
CA MET A 152 8.26 -0.35 12.34
C MET A 152 8.49 -1.79 12.78
N LEU A 153 9.71 -2.31 12.71
CA LEU A 153 10.00 -3.71 12.95
C LEU A 153 11.34 -3.85 13.67
N SER A 154 11.28 -4.32 14.91
CA SER A 154 12.43 -4.70 15.70
C SER A 154 12.43 -6.21 15.88
N ILE A 155 13.56 -6.86 15.61
CA ILE A 155 13.73 -8.30 15.74
C ILE A 155 14.99 -8.59 16.54
N THR A 156 14.83 -9.38 17.59
CA THR A 156 15.91 -10.02 18.35
C THR A 156 15.83 -11.53 18.16
N ASP A 157 16.68 -12.31 18.83
CA ASP A 157 16.62 -13.77 18.71
C ASP A 157 15.32 -14.35 19.28
N ASP A 158 14.84 -13.82 20.41
CA ASP A 158 13.68 -14.38 21.13
C ASP A 158 12.42 -13.51 21.11
N THR A 159 12.56 -12.24 20.71
CA THR A 159 11.45 -11.27 20.67
C THR A 159 11.38 -10.57 19.33
N LEU A 160 10.15 -10.31 18.89
CA LEU A 160 9.84 -9.57 17.68
C LEU A 160 8.78 -8.52 18.02
N GLU A 161 8.97 -7.31 17.52
CA GLU A 161 8.07 -6.20 17.72
C GLU A 161 7.72 -5.56 16.38
N ILE A 162 6.43 -5.39 16.11
CA ILE A 162 5.92 -4.77 14.87
C ILE A 162 5.02 -3.60 15.25
N CYS A 163 5.35 -2.40 14.80
CA CYS A 163 4.57 -1.19 15.01
C CYS A 163 3.78 -0.79 13.76
N PHE A 164 2.57 -0.27 13.99
CA PHE A 164 1.64 0.19 12.98
C PHE A 164 1.76 1.71 12.87
N PRO A 165 2.26 2.24 11.74
CA PRO A 165 2.49 3.67 11.61
C PRO A 165 1.17 4.47 11.51
N LEU A 166 0.09 3.81 11.08
CA LEU A 166 -1.22 4.40 10.88
C LEU A 166 -2.17 4.06 12.03
N LYS A 167 -2.83 5.08 12.58
CA LYS A 167 -3.63 5.00 13.82
C LYS A 167 -4.73 3.94 13.79
N ASP A 168 -5.50 3.88 12.71
CA ASP A 168 -6.65 2.98 12.60
C ASP A 168 -6.43 1.88 11.55
N SER A 169 -5.16 1.53 11.30
CA SER A 169 -4.80 0.55 10.29
C SER A 169 -4.43 -0.80 10.88
N LEU A 170 -4.87 -1.84 10.18
CA LEU A 170 -4.44 -3.24 10.35
C LEU A 170 -3.44 -3.66 9.27
N VAL A 171 -3.03 -2.73 8.41
CA VAL A 171 -2.14 -3.00 7.27
C VAL A 171 -0.69 -2.94 7.73
N ILE A 172 0.09 -3.92 7.29
CA ILE A 172 1.54 -3.99 7.47
C ILE A 172 2.16 -4.10 6.06
N PRO A 173 3.24 -3.38 5.76
CA PRO A 173 3.98 -3.52 4.51
C PRO A 173 4.44 -4.97 4.29
N GLN A 174 4.39 -5.43 3.05
CA GLN A 174 4.77 -6.81 2.72
C GLN A 174 6.24 -7.10 3.09
N VAL A 175 7.13 -6.11 2.97
CA VAL A 175 8.54 -6.25 3.40
C VAL A 175 8.66 -6.62 4.89
N CYS A 176 7.82 -6.04 5.76
CA CYS A 176 7.77 -6.39 7.17
C CYS A 176 7.17 -7.78 7.37
N THR A 177 6.05 -8.09 6.71
CA THR A 177 5.43 -9.43 6.74
C THR A 177 6.43 -10.52 6.35
N ASN A 178 7.20 -10.31 5.28
CA ASN A 178 8.23 -11.25 4.83
C ASN A 178 9.36 -11.43 5.85
N ARG A 179 9.74 -10.37 6.58
CA ARG A 179 10.73 -10.45 7.67
C ARG A 179 10.20 -11.23 8.87
N VAL A 180 8.93 -11.02 9.24
CA VAL A 180 8.25 -11.77 10.31
C VAL A 180 8.21 -13.26 9.97
N ILE A 181 7.77 -13.62 8.75
CA ILE A 181 7.75 -15.02 8.29
C ILE A 181 9.15 -15.63 8.33
N ARG A 182 10.18 -14.90 7.87
CA ARG A 182 11.57 -15.38 7.93
C ARG A 182 12.06 -15.62 9.36
N TRP A 183 11.71 -14.73 10.29
CA TRP A 183 12.04 -14.90 11.70
C TRP A 183 11.39 -16.15 12.29
N PHE A 184 10.08 -16.34 12.06
CA PHE A 184 9.37 -17.55 12.50
C PHE A 184 9.90 -18.84 11.87
N ASN A 185 10.30 -18.80 10.60
CA ASN A 185 10.93 -19.94 9.94
C ASN A 185 12.30 -20.26 10.58
N LYS A 186 13.10 -19.26 10.98
CA LYS A 186 14.35 -19.47 11.72
C LYS A 186 14.08 -20.03 13.13
N ALA A 187 13.06 -19.51 13.81
CA ALA A 187 12.66 -19.89 15.15
C ALA A 187 11.96 -21.25 15.23
N SER A 188 11.44 -21.79 14.11
CA SER A 188 10.82 -23.14 14.04
C SER A 188 11.74 -24.30 14.47
N LYS A 189 13.03 -24.05 14.72
CA LYS A 189 13.88 -25.01 15.43
C LYS A 189 13.43 -25.24 16.89
N ASN A 190 12.63 -24.33 17.45
CA ASN A 190 12.02 -24.38 18.79
C ASN A 190 10.53 -24.76 18.72
N ASN A 191 10.15 -25.68 17.83
CA ASN A 191 8.76 -26.07 17.53
C ASN A 191 7.90 -26.58 18.73
N GLU A 192 8.43 -26.60 19.95
CA GLU A 192 7.71 -26.97 21.17
C GLU A 192 7.30 -25.76 22.04
N SER A 193 7.86 -24.56 21.79
CA SER A 193 7.55 -23.37 22.58
C SER A 193 6.16 -22.80 22.28
N ILE A 194 5.54 -22.20 23.30
CA ILE A 194 4.35 -21.37 23.17
C ILE A 194 4.78 -19.99 22.68
N VAL A 195 4.04 -19.45 21.70
CA VAL A 195 4.22 -18.10 21.16
C VAL A 195 3.18 -17.18 21.77
N HIS A 196 3.64 -16.14 22.45
CA HIS A 196 2.79 -15.08 22.95
C HIS A 196 2.75 -13.95 21.93
N VAL A 197 1.54 -13.50 21.58
CA VAL A 197 1.29 -12.38 20.66
C VAL A 197 0.46 -11.34 21.41
N VAL A 198 1.11 -10.23 21.77
CA VAL A 198 0.56 -9.20 22.64
C VAL A 198 0.33 -7.92 21.84
N GLY A 199 -0.92 -7.54 21.66
CA GLY A 199 -1.27 -6.24 21.07
C GLY A 199 -1.19 -5.11 22.10
N THR A 200 -0.53 -4.01 21.75
CA THR A 200 -0.46 -2.80 22.60
C THR A 200 -1.21 -1.64 21.96
N ALA A 201 -1.98 -0.92 22.78
CA ALA A 201 -2.70 0.30 22.40
C ALA A 201 -1.90 1.55 22.76
N ASP A 202 -2.18 2.68 22.10
CA ASP A 202 -1.51 3.93 22.44
C ASP A 202 -1.83 4.44 23.86
N GLY A 203 -0.80 4.55 24.70
CA GLY A 203 -0.87 5.05 26.07
C GLY A 203 -0.94 6.58 26.18
N SER A 204 -1.11 7.31 25.09
CA SER A 204 -1.10 8.79 25.01
C SER A 204 -2.32 9.50 25.62
N GLY A 205 -3.15 8.81 26.41
CA GLY A 205 -4.25 9.41 27.19
C GLY A 205 -5.58 9.51 26.44
N ILE A 206 -5.62 9.23 25.14
CA ILE A 206 -6.84 8.86 24.42
C ILE A 206 -6.78 7.35 24.28
N ALA A 207 -7.62 6.61 25.02
CA ALA A 207 -7.69 5.17 24.88
C ALA A 207 -8.04 4.84 23.42
N GLU A 208 -7.07 4.35 22.65
CA GLU A 208 -7.40 3.57 21.46
C GLU A 208 -8.33 2.44 21.91
N PRO A 209 -9.42 2.14 21.17
CA PRO A 209 -10.31 1.05 21.53
C PRO A 209 -9.50 -0.22 21.73
N ALA A 210 -9.65 -0.92 22.86
CA ALA A 210 -8.91 -2.16 23.12
C ALA A 210 -9.04 -3.19 21.97
N ASP A 211 -10.15 -3.10 21.23
CA ASP A 211 -10.46 -3.87 20.02
C ASP A 211 -9.37 -3.75 18.95
N ILE A 212 -8.78 -2.57 18.71
CA ILE A 212 -7.79 -2.41 17.64
C ILE A 212 -6.44 -3.08 17.96
N ALA A 213 -6.05 -3.09 19.24
CA ALA A 213 -4.84 -3.77 19.67
C ALA A 213 -4.98 -5.29 19.50
N LEU A 214 -6.15 -5.84 19.83
CA LEU A 214 -6.46 -7.24 19.60
C LEU A 214 -6.52 -7.57 18.10
N ASP A 215 -7.14 -6.72 17.29
CA ASP A 215 -7.20 -6.90 15.83
C ASP A 215 -5.82 -6.94 15.20
N ARG A 216 -4.91 -6.07 15.63
CA ARG A 216 -3.51 -6.10 15.21
C ARG A 216 -2.84 -7.40 15.61
N ALA A 217 -3.01 -7.85 16.86
CA ALA A 217 -2.48 -9.14 17.31
C ALA A 217 -3.05 -10.32 16.49
N LEU A 218 -4.33 -10.27 16.11
CA LEU A 218 -4.97 -11.25 15.23
C LEU A 218 -4.38 -11.26 13.81
N ILE A 219 -4.02 -10.10 13.25
CA ILE A 219 -3.29 -10.03 11.97
C ILE A 219 -1.94 -10.73 12.09
N ILE A 220 -1.19 -10.48 13.17
CA ILE A 220 0.09 -11.14 13.39
C ILE A 220 -0.09 -12.64 13.56
N LYS A 221 -1.08 -13.11 14.34
CA LYS A 221 -1.42 -14.54 14.44
C LYS A 221 -1.64 -15.17 13.07
N LYS A 222 -2.36 -14.50 12.16
CA LYS A 222 -2.57 -15.00 10.79
C LYS A 222 -1.25 -15.15 10.02
N ILE A 223 -0.34 -14.19 10.16
CA ILE A 223 1.00 -14.26 9.53
C ILE A 223 1.79 -15.45 10.10
N ILE A 224 1.71 -15.69 11.40
CA ILE A 224 2.39 -16.80 12.09
C ILE A 224 1.85 -18.16 11.63
N LEU A 225 0.53 -18.30 11.56
CA LEU A 225 -0.12 -19.51 11.04
C LEU A 225 0.29 -19.78 9.58
N ASN A 226 0.37 -18.73 8.75
CA ASN A 226 0.84 -18.85 7.37
C ASN A 226 2.32 -19.24 7.27
N ALA A 227 3.11 -19.00 8.31
CA ALA A 227 4.49 -19.49 8.41
C ALA A 227 4.59 -20.97 8.85
N GLY A 228 3.45 -21.64 9.11
CA GLY A 228 3.39 -23.08 9.39
C GLY A 228 3.28 -23.46 10.86
N TRP A 229 3.12 -22.48 11.76
CA TRP A 229 2.89 -22.72 13.18
C TRP A 229 1.45 -23.17 13.45
N LYS A 230 1.25 -23.96 14.50
CA LYS A 230 -0.08 -24.45 14.86
C LYS A 230 -0.83 -23.46 15.74
N GLU A 231 -2.15 -23.46 15.63
CA GLU A 231 -3.00 -22.54 16.39
C GLU A 231 -2.91 -22.75 17.90
N GLU A 232 -2.74 -23.99 18.36
CA GLU A 232 -2.64 -24.31 19.79
C GLU A 232 -1.35 -23.77 20.43
N GLN A 233 -0.37 -23.40 19.62
CA GLN A 233 0.91 -22.84 20.07
C GLN A 233 0.87 -21.32 20.19
N ILE A 234 -0.22 -20.66 19.80
CA ILE A 234 -0.29 -19.19 19.74
C ILE A 234 -1.28 -18.67 20.77
N GLN A 235 -0.78 -17.96 21.77
CA GLN A 235 -1.57 -17.27 22.77
C GLN A 235 -1.70 -15.78 22.43
N LEU A 236 -2.93 -15.28 22.40
CA LEU A 236 -3.22 -13.86 22.16
C LEU A 236 -3.53 -13.16 23.48
N SER A 237 -2.99 -11.95 23.63
CA SER A 237 -3.35 -11.06 24.72
C SER A 237 -3.27 -9.60 24.29
N THR A 238 -3.79 -8.72 25.13
CA THR A 238 -3.64 -7.26 24.99
C THR A 238 -2.96 -6.70 26.22
N GLY A 239 -2.22 -5.61 26.04
CA GLY A 239 -1.50 -4.96 27.13
C GLY A 239 -1.35 -3.45 26.93
N GLN A 240 -0.79 -2.80 27.96
CA GLN A 240 -0.37 -1.39 27.92
C GLN A 240 1.15 -1.32 28.01
N ARG A 241 1.77 -0.35 27.32
CA ARG A 241 3.23 -0.20 27.27
C ARG A 241 3.67 1.08 27.97
N ASN A 242 4.66 0.94 28.88
CA ASN A 242 5.23 2.05 29.64
C ASN A 242 6.53 2.62 29.02
N SER A 243 7.04 2.05 27.91
CA SER A 243 8.29 2.48 27.23
C SER A 243 8.28 2.14 25.72
N PRO A 244 7.73 3.00 24.84
CA PRO A 244 7.62 2.74 23.40
C PRO A 244 8.91 2.94 22.59
N LEU A 245 8.97 2.31 21.41
CA LEU A 245 9.86 2.70 20.30
C LEU A 245 9.44 4.07 19.74
N ALA A 246 10.26 4.68 18.87
CA ALA A 246 10.07 6.04 18.34
C ALA A 246 8.67 6.30 17.72
N LEU A 247 7.98 5.24 17.25
CA LEU A 247 6.57 5.27 16.87
C LEU A 247 5.69 4.91 18.09
N GLN A 248 4.83 5.86 18.48
CA GLN A 248 3.72 5.73 19.42
C GLN A 248 3.18 4.30 19.52
N ASN A 249 3.36 3.64 20.68
CA ASN A 249 2.69 2.48 21.36
C ASN A 249 1.75 1.49 20.61
N ARG A 250 1.54 1.61 19.31
CA ARG A 250 0.61 0.88 18.46
C ARG A 250 1.35 -0.30 17.84
N CYS A 251 1.75 -1.24 18.68
CA CYS A 251 2.64 -2.31 18.28
C CYS A 251 2.07 -3.67 18.69
N VAL A 252 2.62 -4.72 18.10
CA VAL A 252 2.42 -6.10 18.52
C VAL A 252 3.78 -6.64 18.92
N VAL A 253 3.87 -7.13 20.15
CA VAL A 253 5.06 -7.79 20.67
C VAL A 253 4.83 -9.30 20.63
N VAL A 254 5.83 -10.00 20.15
CA VAL A 254 5.83 -11.46 19.98
C VAL A 254 7.05 -12.02 20.68
N TYR A 255 6.87 -13.06 21.47
CA TYR A 255 7.97 -13.75 22.14
C TYR A 255 7.64 -15.23 22.39
N PHE A 256 8.68 -16.03 22.59
CA PHE A 256 8.55 -17.44 22.95
C PHE A 256 8.61 -17.63 24.47
N GLU A 257 7.90 -18.63 24.97
CA GLU A 257 8.13 -19.24 26.29
C GLU A 257 9.34 -20.19 26.27
#